data_AF-A0A7I7YWR4-F1
#
_entry.id   AF-A0A7I7YWR4-F1
#
_cell.length_a   1.000
_cell.length_b   1.000
_cell.length_c   1.000
_cell.angle_alpha   90.00
_cell.angle_beta   90.00
_cell.angle_gamma   90.00
#
_symmetry.space_group_name_H-M   'P 1'
#
loop_
_entity.id
_entity.type
_entity.pdbx_description
1 polymer ?
#
loop_
_entity_poly.entity_id
_entity_poly.type
_entity_poly.pdbx_seq_one_letter_code
_entity_poly.pdbx_strand_id
1 'polypeptide(L)'
;MQSDNHIRKVLESDELMSRLAAVEHERWAHWQQYVHDHGERRDDGSLVVPAELVARWDAQIATSYSDLSKEEQQSDQDQVRRYLPIIVDALTREG
;
A
#
# COMPACT_ATOMS: atom_id res chain seq x y z
N MET A 1 -15.70 -22.09 -15.07
CA MET A 1 -16.56 -22.40 -13.90
C MET A 1 -15.82 -23.15 -12.78
N GLN A 2 -15.24 -24.33 -13.00
CA GLN A 2 -14.42 -25.01 -11.96
C GLN A 2 -13.08 -24.29 -11.70
N SER A 3 -12.43 -23.79 -12.75
CA SER A 3 -11.23 -22.93 -12.67
C SER A 3 -11.46 -21.67 -11.83
N ASP A 4 -12.59 -21.00 -12.05
CA ASP A 4 -12.90 -19.71 -11.42
C ASP A 4 -13.19 -19.88 -9.93
N ASN A 5 -13.77 -21.02 -9.55
CA ASN A 5 -13.98 -21.37 -8.15
C ASN A 5 -12.67 -21.72 -7.44
N HIS A 6 -11.75 -22.40 -8.13
CA HIS A 6 -10.42 -22.67 -7.59
C HIS A 6 -9.62 -21.37 -7.37
N ILE A 7 -9.58 -20.48 -8.36
CA ILE A 7 -8.91 -19.18 -8.26
C ILE A 7 -9.49 -18.39 -7.08
N ARG A 8 -10.83 -18.30 -6.97
CA ARG A 8 -11.47 -17.61 -5.84
C ARG A 8 -11.05 -18.21 -4.50
N LYS A 9 -11.06 -19.54 -4.38
CA LYS A 9 -10.66 -20.23 -3.16
C LYS A 9 -9.21 -19.93 -2.75
N VAL A 10 -8.30 -19.86 -3.72
CA VAL A 10 -6.90 -19.48 -3.46
C VAL A 10 -6.82 -18.02 -3.01
N LEU A 11 -7.47 -17.11 -3.76
CA LEU A 11 -7.48 -15.67 -3.46
C LEU A 11 -8.09 -15.35 -2.09
N GLU A 12 -9.09 -16.11 -1.66
CA GLU A 12 -9.79 -15.95 -0.37
C GLU A 12 -9.19 -16.83 0.75
N SER A 13 -8.09 -17.54 0.50
CA SER A 13 -7.47 -18.39 1.53
C SER A 13 -6.82 -17.56 2.65
N ASP A 14 -6.92 -18.03 3.89
CA ASP A 14 -6.31 -17.38 5.06
C ASP A 14 -4.80 -17.21 4.91
N GLU A 15 -4.14 -18.18 4.25
CA GLU A 15 -2.70 -18.14 3.98
C GLU A 15 -2.34 -16.96 3.08
N LEU A 16 -3.00 -16.84 1.92
CA LEU A 16 -2.72 -15.74 1.00
C LEU A 16 -3.14 -14.40 1.61
N MET A 17 -4.29 -14.34 2.29
CA MET A 17 -4.74 -13.14 2.99
C MET A 17 -3.72 -12.66 4.02
N SER A 18 -3.14 -13.58 4.80
CA SER A 18 -2.10 -13.25 5.79
C SER A 18 -0.83 -12.72 5.12
N ARG A 19 -0.41 -13.33 3.99
CA ARG A 19 0.75 -12.86 3.21
C ARG A 19 0.53 -11.47 2.62
N LEU A 20 -0.64 -11.21 2.05
CA LEU A 20 -0.99 -9.90 1.49
C LEU A 20 -1.12 -8.84 2.60
N ALA A 21 -1.74 -9.18 3.72
CA ALA A 21 -1.85 -8.28 4.87
C ALA A 21 -0.48 -7.90 5.46
N ALA A 22 0.49 -8.82 5.44
CA ALA A 22 1.87 -8.51 5.85
C ALA A 22 2.48 -7.42 4.95
N VAL A 23 2.31 -7.50 3.63
CA VAL A 23 2.83 -6.46 2.71
C VAL A 23 2.10 -5.14 2.88
N GLU A 24 0.77 -5.16 3.06
CA GLU A 24 0.01 -3.94 3.34
C GLU A 24 0.43 -3.28 4.66
N HIS A 25 0.74 -4.09 5.69
CA HIS A 25 1.25 -3.58 6.96
C HIS A 25 2.64 -2.94 6.80
N GLU A 26 3.55 -3.58 6.08
CA GLU A 26 4.88 -3.02 5.77
C GLU A 26 4.76 -1.70 5.01
N ARG A 27 3.87 -1.62 4.02
CA ARG A 27 3.58 -0.39 3.26
C ARG A 27 3.04 0.71 4.17
N TRP A 28 2.07 0.41 5.03
CA TRP A 28 1.54 1.36 6.01
C TRP A 28 2.63 1.85 6.95
N ALA A 29 3.44 0.94 7.50
CA ALA A 29 4.52 1.28 8.43
C ALA A 29 5.56 2.19 7.77
N HIS A 30 5.93 1.91 6.51
CA HIS A 30 6.85 2.75 5.74
C HIS A 30 6.30 4.17 5.53
N TRP A 31 5.03 4.31 5.15
CA TRP A 31 4.41 5.62 4.96
C TRP A 31 4.25 6.39 6.28
N GLN A 32 3.88 5.71 7.37
CA GLN A 32 3.84 6.33 8.70
C GLN A 32 5.21 6.80 9.16
N GLN A 33 6.26 5.98 8.94
CA GLN A 33 7.63 6.39 9.24
C GLN A 33 8.05 7.60 8.40
N TYR A 34 7.73 7.63 7.10
CA TYR A 34 8.00 8.78 6.25
C TYR A 34 7.34 10.06 6.77
N VAL A 35 6.08 10.01 7.20
CA VAL A 35 5.40 11.16 7.83
C VAL A 35 6.12 11.57 9.12
N HIS A 36 6.49 10.61 9.96
CA HIS A 36 7.21 10.87 11.21
C HIS A 36 8.60 11.47 10.99
N ASP A 37 9.33 11.04 9.97
CA ASP A 37 10.67 11.54 9.62
C ASP A 37 10.62 12.99 9.11
N HIS A 38 9.48 13.42 8.57
CA HIS A 38 9.27 14.78 8.10
C HIS A 38 8.61 15.70 9.15
N GLY A 39 8.21 15.15 10.29
CA GLY A 39 7.63 15.91 11.39
C GLY A 39 8.65 16.18 12.50
N GLU A 40 8.47 17.29 13.21
CA GLU A 40 9.22 17.59 14.42
C GLU A 40 8.48 17.05 15.64
N ARG A 41 9.07 16.08 16.34
CA ARG A 41 8.53 15.56 17.59
C ARG A 41 8.76 16.56 18.73
N ARG A 42 7.70 16.89 19.46
CA ARG A 42 7.72 17.79 20.63
C ARG A 42 7.82 17.00 21.93
N ASP A 43 8.15 17.70 23.01
CA ASP A 43 8.32 17.13 24.35
C ASP A 43 7.02 16.50 24.90
N ASP A 44 5.85 17.00 24.48
CA ASP A 44 4.54 16.45 24.83
C ASP A 44 4.15 15.20 24.01
N GLY A 45 5.06 14.75 23.13
CA GLY A 45 4.85 13.59 22.25
C GLY A 45 4.12 13.90 20.94
N SER A 46 3.65 15.14 20.75
CA SER A 46 3.03 15.57 19.49
C SER A 46 4.04 15.58 18.35
N LEU A 47 3.54 15.44 17.11
CA LEU A 47 4.32 15.55 15.88
C LEU A 47 3.84 16.78 15.11
N VAL A 48 4.71 17.76 14.94
CA VAL A 48 4.42 18.96 14.16
C VAL A 48 4.93 18.75 12.73
N VAL A 49 4.00 18.62 11.79
CA VAL A 49 4.30 18.47 10.37
C VAL A 49 4.33 19.85 9.70
N PRO A 50 5.31 20.15 8.84
CA PRO A 50 5.35 21.36 8.04
C PRO A 50 4.07 21.56 7.20
N ALA A 51 3.53 22.78 7.19
CA ALA A 51 2.24 23.09 6.57
C ALA A 51 2.21 22.81 5.06
N GLU A 52 3.34 22.99 4.38
CA GLU A 52 3.49 22.69 2.95
C GLU A 52 3.37 21.19 2.65
N LEU A 53 3.84 20.33 3.56
CA LEU A 53 3.72 18.87 3.42
C LEU A 53 2.29 18.43 3.69
N VAL A 54 1.64 19.01 4.71
CA VAL A 54 0.21 18.78 4.98
C VAL A 54 -0.62 19.16 3.75
N ALA A 55 -0.45 20.38 3.22
CA ALA A 55 -1.19 20.84 2.04
C ALA A 55 -0.96 19.96 0.81
N ARG A 56 0.28 19.49 0.60
CA ARG A 56 0.61 18.58 -0.51
C ARG A 56 -0.09 17.23 -0.34
N TRP A 57 0.00 16.60 0.83
CA TRP A 57 -0.62 15.31 1.08
C TRP A 57 -2.15 15.40 1.06
N ASP A 58 -2.74 16.46 1.59
CA ASP A 58 -4.19 16.70 1.51
C ASP A 58 -4.66 16.79 0.04
N ALA A 59 -3.90 17.50 -0.81
CA ALA A 59 -4.19 17.56 -2.24
C ALA A 59 -4.09 16.19 -2.92
N GLN A 60 -3.06 15.39 -2.60
CA GLN A 60 -2.91 14.03 -3.12
C GLN A 60 -4.06 13.12 -2.67
N ILE A 61 -4.46 13.19 -1.40
CA ILE A 61 -5.57 12.40 -0.84
C ILE A 61 -6.90 12.76 -1.51
N ALA A 62 -7.12 14.03 -1.84
CA ALA A 62 -8.32 14.50 -2.51
C ALA A 62 -8.35 14.22 -4.03
N THR A 63 -7.21 13.86 -4.61
CA THR A 63 -7.06 13.65 -6.05
C THR A 63 -7.29 12.18 -6.40
N SER A 64 -8.13 11.92 -7.41
CA SER A 64 -8.35 10.56 -7.88
C SER A 64 -7.11 10.02 -8.59
N TYR A 65 -6.88 8.71 -8.58
CA TYR A 65 -5.70 8.11 -9.24
C TYR A 65 -5.56 8.51 -10.72
N SER A 66 -6.67 8.64 -11.45
CA SER A 66 -6.63 9.05 -12.87
C SER A 66 -6.19 10.50 -13.07
N ASP A 67 -6.33 11.34 -12.05
CA ASP A 67 -5.99 12.76 -12.08
C ASP A 67 -4.62 13.06 -11.45
N LEU A 68 -3.97 12.05 -10.84
CA LEU A 68 -2.60 12.16 -10.34
C LEU A 68 -1.62 12.42 -11.48
N SER A 69 -0.47 13.05 -11.16
CA SER A 69 0.65 13.13 -12.09
C SER A 69 1.17 11.74 -12.47
N LYS A 70 1.89 11.63 -13.59
CA LYS A 70 2.44 10.33 -14.03
C LYS A 70 3.42 9.76 -13.01
N GLU A 71 4.17 10.64 -12.36
CA GLU A 71 5.15 10.30 -11.33
C GLU A 71 4.47 9.74 -10.08
N GLU A 72 3.36 10.35 -9.64
CA GLU A 72 2.56 9.84 -8.52
C GLU A 72 1.89 8.51 -8.86
N GLN A 73 1.26 8.39 -10.03
CA GLN A 73 0.71 7.12 -10.50
C GLN A 73 1.77 6.02 -10.57
N GLN A 74 2.97 6.35 -11.05
CA GLN A 74 4.08 5.42 -11.11
C GLN A 74 4.49 4.95 -9.70
N SER A 75 4.52 5.84 -8.72
CA SER A 75 4.79 5.50 -7.33
C SER A 75 3.77 4.51 -6.77
N ASP A 76 2.48 4.73 -7.04
CA ASP A 76 1.41 3.80 -6.64
C ASP A 76 1.57 2.43 -7.31
N GLN A 77 1.85 2.41 -8.62
CA GLN A 77 2.09 1.17 -9.35
C GLN A 77 3.32 0.41 -8.82
N ASP A 78 4.37 1.12 -8.40
CA ASP A 78 5.56 0.51 -7.80
C ASP A 78 5.24 -0.16 -6.46
N GLN A 79 4.27 0.34 -5.69
CA GLN A 79 3.76 -0.38 -4.52
C GLN A 79 3.02 -1.66 -4.93
N VAL A 80 2.16 -1.60 -5.95
CA VAL A 80 1.43 -2.78 -6.48
C VAL A 80 2.40 -3.87 -6.94
N ARG A 81 3.46 -3.49 -7.65
CA ARG A 81 4.48 -4.41 -8.15
C ARG A 81 5.18 -5.21 -7.06
N ARG A 82 5.19 -4.76 -5.80
CA ARG A 82 5.83 -5.47 -4.69
C ARG A 82 5.08 -6.74 -4.27
N TYR A 83 3.75 -6.75 -4.34
CA TYR A 83 2.96 -7.91 -3.94
C TYR A 83 2.37 -8.71 -5.12
N LEU A 84 2.44 -8.20 -6.35
CA LEU A 84 2.06 -8.99 -7.54
C LEU A 84 2.75 -10.37 -7.61
N PRO A 85 4.06 -10.51 -7.32
CA PRO A 85 4.71 -11.82 -7.30
C PRO A 85 4.10 -12.81 -6.31
N ILE A 86 3.57 -12.33 -5.18
CA ILE A 86 2.90 -13.16 -4.16
C ILE A 86 1.59 -13.73 -4.71
N ILE A 87 0.83 -12.90 -5.42
CA ILE A 87 -0.43 -13.32 -6.06
C ILE A 87 -0.14 -14.32 -7.17
N VAL A 88 0.86 -14.04 -8.02
CA VAL A 88 1.27 -14.95 -9.10
C VAL A 88 1.70 -16.29 -8.52
N ASP A 89 2.60 -16.29 -7.53
CA ASP A 89 3.07 -17.49 -6.84
C ASP A 89 1.91 -18.31 -6.26
N ALA A 90 0.93 -17.68 -5.62
CA ALA A 90 -0.24 -18.38 -5.08
C ALA A 90 -1.13 -19.02 -6.16
N LEU A 91 -1.26 -18.39 -7.33
CA LEU A 91 -2.07 -18.90 -8.43
C LEU A 91 -1.33 -19.95 -9.28
N THR A 92 0.00 -19.93 -9.28
CA THR A 92 0.83 -20.85 -10.08
C THR A 92 1.42 -22.01 -9.28
N ARG A 93 1.42 -21.94 -7.95
CA ARG A 93 1.73 -23.11 -7.11
C ARG A 93 0.64 -24.15 -7.34
N GLU A 94 0.97 -25.18 -8.09
CA GLU A 94 0.13 -26.36 -8.25
C GLU A 94 -0.22 -26.91 -6.86
N GLY A 95 -1.49 -27.31 -6.68
CA GLY A 95 -1.93 -28.07 -5.51
C GLY A 95 -1.35 -29.48 -5.49
#